data_AF-W2HZ11-F1
#
_entry.id   AF-W2HZ11-F1
#
_cell.length_a   1.000
_cell.length_b   1.000
_cell.length_c   1.000
_cell.angle_alpha   90.00
_cell.angle_beta   90.00
_cell.angle_gamma   90.00
#
_symmetry.space_group_name_H-M   'P 1'
#
loop_
_entity.id
_entity.type
_entity.pdbx_description
1 polymer ?
#
loop_
_entity_poly.entity_id
_entity_poly.type
_entity_poly.pdbx_seq_one_letter_code
_entity_poly.pdbx_strand_id
1 'polypeptide(L)'
;METHIYENIQPGEFYDKLENVLNCQQKASKVNIAIGYILISKSDLTDESYFYPNTANASVFDKPVAINSKGDIRKKIISEIRAMELADRLKYTKSGYQRKAIVGFKICIYHRAMLSFDDLEEYFKLAINVYTHDIESGKTERIRQLENNYDTINILSHEKHALYIKDIDMFLSKYQCPKLSICDSITEEERCFVDNQPRELLAKMFVYIKSIVAKVFKYNIVKYETLIRKIIEAHGLTGMDIPGAPLGTTYKLKDINQWIEEGKYSSFFDFCDQVSGTRKTDYGKLMQLLKQVPVLGFNSGKYDINLIKNDLFSALGTDNTVSVIKNPNYMCIAANDMKMLDISNYVPAGTSYSKYLSTYFGGCQCDDKIRWVCGLGKGIFCYEYITDFSVLSRTQIPPQSVFDSKLTGTKISHEDYERVKFVWEHCNMKSIMDLLIWYNDLDVKPFVKAQRELFKRFDLDMFADGVSFPGLSEKVMYQTCFSKLTKPSRKPAASFNFPEHRYLGYIEQDKKAERQFAMTIKHLNELLQKQKYLCGLCYCQLSVETVSADRINNKLGHQDGNILISCTKCNCARKDMNLKAFRFQKLLRVLIKTYY
;
A
#
# COMPACT_ATOMS: atom_id res chain seq x y z
N MET A 1 -12.37 -42.27 -15.12
CA MET A 1 -13.73 -42.38 -14.54
C MET A 1 -13.65 -43.51 -13.53
N GLU A 2 -14.07 -43.26 -12.29
CA GLU A 2 -14.08 -44.24 -11.20
C GLU A 2 -15.54 -44.63 -10.90
N THR A 3 -15.81 -45.88 -10.52
CA THR A 3 -17.17 -46.34 -10.22
C THR A 3 -17.15 -47.21 -8.97
N HIS A 4 -18.03 -46.89 -8.01
CA HIS A 4 -18.19 -47.66 -6.79
C HIS A 4 -19.66 -48.02 -6.58
N ILE A 5 -19.91 -49.20 -6.03
CA ILE A 5 -21.24 -49.71 -5.70
C ILE A 5 -21.25 -50.07 -4.22
N TYR A 6 -22.28 -49.62 -3.52
CA TYR A 6 -22.51 -49.90 -2.11
C TYR A 6 -23.93 -50.46 -1.96
N GLU A 7 -24.03 -51.69 -1.47
CA GLU A 7 -25.30 -52.42 -1.29
C GLU A 7 -25.49 -52.81 0.17
N ASN A 8 -26.71 -53.23 0.53
CA ASN A 8 -27.08 -53.67 1.89
C ASN A 8 -26.76 -52.64 2.98
N ILE A 9 -26.91 -51.36 2.66
CA ILE A 9 -26.73 -50.25 3.61
C ILE A 9 -27.96 -50.18 4.51
N GLN A 10 -27.74 -50.04 5.82
CA GLN A 10 -28.83 -49.84 6.77
C GLN A 10 -29.55 -48.52 6.45
N PRO A 11 -30.90 -48.45 6.47
CA PRO A 11 -31.64 -47.26 6.04
C PRO A 11 -31.24 -45.97 6.76
N GLY A 12 -30.89 -46.06 8.05
CA GLY A 12 -30.43 -44.91 8.84
C GLY A 12 -29.01 -44.43 8.52
N GLU A 13 -28.19 -45.24 7.85
CA GLU A 13 -26.78 -44.95 7.56
C GLU A 13 -26.54 -44.49 6.12
N PHE A 14 -27.57 -44.53 5.26
CA PHE A 14 -27.44 -44.26 3.84
C PHE A 14 -26.81 -42.88 3.56
N TYR A 15 -27.35 -41.84 4.18
CA TYR A 15 -26.89 -40.47 3.95
C TYR A 15 -25.49 -40.23 4.47
N ASP A 16 -25.16 -40.74 5.66
CA ASP A 16 -23.84 -40.60 6.25
C ASP A 16 -22.79 -41.33 5.39
N LYS A 17 -23.10 -42.54 4.91
CA LYS A 17 -22.21 -43.30 4.05
C LYS A 17 -21.99 -42.62 2.69
N LEU A 18 -23.04 -42.09 2.07
CA LEU A 18 -22.93 -41.34 0.82
C LEU A 18 -22.12 -40.04 1.00
N GLU A 19 -22.41 -39.27 2.05
CA GLU A 19 -21.71 -38.03 2.34
C GLU A 19 -20.22 -38.28 2.66
N ASN A 20 -19.89 -39.36 3.38
CA ASN A 20 -18.50 -39.74 3.65
C ASN A 20 -17.75 -40.11 2.37
N VAL A 21 -18.33 -40.92 1.49
CA VAL A 21 -17.72 -41.30 0.20
C VAL A 21 -17.42 -40.07 -0.67
N LEU A 22 -18.34 -39.09 -0.69
CA LEU A 22 -18.17 -37.85 -1.44
C LEU A 22 -17.17 -36.89 -0.76
N ASN A 23 -17.11 -36.85 0.57
CA ASN A 23 -16.16 -36.02 1.32
C ASN A 23 -14.71 -36.51 1.23
N CYS A 24 -14.49 -37.81 0.97
CA CYS A 24 -13.16 -38.39 0.78
C CYS A 24 -12.48 -37.97 -0.54
N GLN A 25 -13.21 -37.29 -1.44
CA GLN A 25 -12.68 -36.86 -2.73
C GLN A 25 -11.76 -35.64 -2.57
N GLN A 26 -10.46 -35.79 -2.91
CA GLN A 26 -9.48 -34.70 -2.79
C GLN A 26 -9.52 -33.68 -3.94
N LYS A 27 -10.16 -34.01 -5.07
CA LYS A 27 -10.18 -33.18 -6.29
C LYS A 27 -11.61 -32.79 -6.66
N ALA A 28 -11.78 -31.60 -7.23
CA ALA A 28 -13.05 -31.20 -7.84
C ALA A 28 -13.41 -32.17 -8.99
N SER A 29 -14.63 -32.69 -8.96
CA SER A 29 -15.09 -33.76 -9.85
C SER A 29 -16.54 -33.53 -10.28
N LYS A 30 -16.96 -34.23 -11.34
CA LYS A 30 -18.39 -34.43 -11.62
C LYS A 30 -18.79 -35.82 -11.13
N VAL A 31 -19.99 -35.96 -10.61
CA VAL A 31 -20.52 -37.25 -10.14
C VAL A 31 -21.86 -37.55 -10.78
N ASN A 32 -22.12 -38.82 -11.04
CA ASN A 32 -23.46 -39.33 -11.27
C ASN A 32 -23.77 -40.42 -10.25
N ILE A 33 -25.01 -40.47 -9.75
CA ILE A 33 -25.42 -41.36 -8.67
C ILE A 33 -26.67 -42.10 -9.10
N ALA A 34 -26.71 -43.40 -8.90
CA ALA A 34 -27.91 -44.22 -8.98
C ALA A 34 -28.22 -44.85 -7.62
N ILE A 35 -29.50 -44.93 -7.26
CA ILE A 35 -29.94 -45.40 -5.93
C ILE A 35 -30.57 -46.79 -6.01
N GLY A 36 -30.30 -47.60 -4.99
CA GLY A 36 -30.84 -48.94 -4.81
C GLY A 36 -31.78 -48.95 -3.61
N TYR A 37 -32.96 -49.53 -3.77
CA TYR A 37 -34.04 -49.41 -2.79
C TYR A 37 -34.88 -50.67 -2.73
N ILE A 38 -35.51 -50.91 -1.58
CA ILE A 38 -36.49 -51.97 -1.37
C ILE A 38 -37.88 -51.39 -1.56
N LEU A 39 -38.69 -52.06 -2.36
CA LEU A 39 -40.12 -51.82 -2.51
C LEU A 39 -40.91 -52.80 -1.66
N ILE A 40 -42.07 -52.38 -1.17
CA ILE A 40 -43.03 -53.21 -0.46
C ILE A 40 -44.41 -53.05 -1.09
N SER A 41 -45.17 -54.14 -1.20
CA SER A 41 -46.53 -54.07 -1.71
C SER A 41 -47.45 -53.31 -0.73
N LYS A 42 -48.36 -52.51 -1.30
CA LYS A 42 -49.38 -51.75 -0.54
C LYS A 42 -50.48 -52.66 -0.01
N SER A 43 -50.70 -53.83 -0.64
CA SER A 43 -51.76 -54.78 -0.27
C SER A 43 -51.25 -55.97 0.54
N ASP A 44 -49.97 -56.34 0.38
CA ASP A 44 -49.32 -57.42 1.13
C ASP A 44 -47.98 -56.93 1.70
N LEU A 45 -47.97 -56.65 3.00
CA LEU A 45 -46.78 -56.11 3.67
C LEU A 45 -45.64 -57.14 3.83
N THR A 46 -45.82 -58.37 3.35
CA THR A 46 -44.76 -59.39 3.35
C THR A 46 -44.05 -59.50 1.98
N ASP A 47 -44.60 -58.88 0.94
CA ASP A 47 -44.03 -58.90 -0.41
C ASP A 47 -43.07 -57.72 -0.63
N GLU A 48 -41.77 -58.02 -0.60
CA GLU A 48 -40.68 -57.07 -0.79
C GLU A 48 -39.86 -57.38 -2.04
N SER A 49 -39.52 -56.33 -2.80
CA SER A 49 -38.71 -56.44 -4.01
C SER A 49 -37.53 -55.49 -3.96
N TYR A 50 -36.32 -56.01 -4.20
CA TYR A 50 -35.10 -55.21 -4.25
C TYR A 50 -34.85 -54.65 -5.65
N PHE A 51 -34.59 -53.35 -5.72
CA PHE A 51 -34.26 -52.63 -6.96
C PHE A 51 -32.78 -52.22 -6.96
N TYR A 52 -32.03 -52.74 -7.94
CA TYR A 52 -30.58 -52.55 -8.04
C TYR A 52 -30.20 -51.12 -8.52
N PRO A 53 -29.15 -50.49 -7.96
CA PRO A 53 -28.69 -49.15 -8.36
C PRO A 53 -28.07 -49.13 -9.77
N ASN A 54 -28.92 -49.03 -10.79
CA ASN A 54 -28.51 -48.97 -12.20
C ASN A 54 -28.65 -47.55 -12.76
N THR A 55 -27.57 -47.01 -13.33
CA THR A 55 -27.52 -45.69 -13.96
C THR A 55 -28.46 -45.50 -15.15
N ALA A 56 -28.96 -46.57 -15.76
CA ALA A 56 -29.95 -46.46 -16.83
C ALA A 56 -31.37 -46.12 -16.33
N ASN A 57 -31.72 -46.55 -15.12
CA ASN A 57 -33.12 -46.53 -14.65
C ASN A 57 -33.34 -45.94 -13.27
N ALA A 58 -32.30 -45.87 -12.44
CA ALA A 58 -32.35 -45.36 -11.07
C ALA A 58 -31.37 -44.19 -10.84
N SER A 59 -30.99 -43.49 -11.92
CA SER A 59 -30.14 -42.30 -11.83
C SER A 59 -30.87 -41.17 -11.12
N VAL A 60 -30.17 -40.50 -10.20
CA VAL A 60 -30.66 -39.30 -9.50
C VAL A 60 -30.63 -38.10 -10.45
N PHE A 61 -29.64 -38.04 -11.34
CA PHE A 61 -29.47 -36.94 -12.29
C PHE A 61 -29.40 -37.46 -13.73
N ASP A 62 -29.99 -36.71 -14.67
CA ASP A 62 -29.89 -37.02 -16.10
C ASP A 62 -28.46 -36.82 -16.64
N LYS A 63 -27.68 -35.93 -15.99
CA LYS A 63 -26.30 -35.61 -16.37
C LYS A 63 -25.41 -35.51 -15.11
N PRO A 64 -24.10 -35.83 -15.21
CA PRO A 64 -23.19 -35.70 -14.08
C PRO A 64 -23.12 -34.28 -13.50
N VAL A 65 -23.23 -34.16 -12.19
CA VAL A 65 -23.27 -32.89 -11.43
C VAL A 65 -21.89 -32.54 -10.89
N ALA A 66 -21.48 -31.28 -11.00
CA ALA A 66 -20.18 -30.80 -10.51
C ALA A 66 -20.19 -30.54 -8.98
N ILE A 67 -19.19 -31.09 -8.29
CA ILE A 67 -18.88 -30.83 -6.88
C ILE A 67 -17.59 -30.01 -6.83
N ASN A 68 -17.71 -28.72 -6.54
CA ASN A 68 -16.57 -27.79 -6.46
C ASN A 68 -16.17 -27.47 -5.00
N SER A 69 -17.02 -27.79 -4.04
CA SER A 69 -16.79 -27.59 -2.61
C SER A 69 -17.54 -28.62 -1.77
N LYS A 70 -17.15 -28.83 -0.51
CA LYS A 70 -17.88 -29.72 0.42
C LYS A 70 -19.34 -29.29 0.61
N GLY A 71 -19.63 -27.99 0.52
CA GLY A 71 -21.00 -27.46 0.61
C GLY A 71 -21.91 -27.90 -0.54
N ASP A 72 -21.35 -28.24 -1.71
CA ASP A 72 -22.13 -28.71 -2.87
C ASP A 72 -22.74 -30.09 -2.62
N ILE A 73 -22.10 -30.94 -1.80
CA ILE A 73 -22.60 -32.30 -1.50
C ILE A 73 -24.00 -32.21 -0.89
N ARG A 74 -24.16 -31.42 0.18
CA ARG A 74 -25.47 -31.26 0.83
C ARG A 74 -26.47 -30.50 -0.03
N LYS A 75 -26.02 -29.43 -0.70
CA LYS A 75 -26.90 -28.51 -1.44
C LYS A 75 -27.39 -29.02 -2.80
N LYS A 76 -26.66 -29.95 -3.42
CA LYS A 76 -26.98 -30.45 -4.77
C LYS A 76 -27.32 -31.92 -4.76
N ILE A 77 -26.60 -32.74 -3.99
CA ILE A 77 -26.75 -34.19 -4.02
C ILE A 77 -27.77 -34.66 -2.99
N ILE A 78 -27.50 -34.40 -1.70
CA ILE A 78 -28.34 -34.89 -0.60
C ILE A 78 -29.74 -34.28 -0.67
N SER A 79 -29.84 -32.98 -0.99
CA SER A 79 -31.13 -32.30 -1.15
C SER A 79 -31.98 -32.89 -2.27
N GLU A 80 -31.37 -33.29 -3.40
CA GLU A 80 -32.12 -33.87 -4.52
C GLU A 80 -32.65 -35.26 -4.16
N ILE A 81 -31.83 -36.11 -3.55
CA ILE A 81 -32.27 -37.45 -3.12
C ILE A 81 -33.40 -37.32 -2.10
N ARG A 82 -33.30 -36.41 -1.13
CA ARG A 82 -34.40 -36.12 -0.19
C ARG A 82 -35.65 -35.61 -0.89
N ALA A 83 -35.52 -34.75 -1.88
CA ALA A 83 -36.65 -34.26 -2.67
C ALA A 83 -37.33 -35.39 -3.46
N MET A 84 -36.55 -36.32 -4.03
CA MET A 84 -37.06 -37.50 -4.70
C MET A 84 -37.79 -38.44 -3.74
N GLU A 85 -37.29 -38.61 -2.51
CA GLU A 85 -37.96 -39.38 -1.46
C GLU A 85 -39.30 -38.76 -1.04
N LEU A 86 -39.32 -37.44 -0.83
CA LEU A 86 -40.52 -36.70 -0.44
C LEU A 86 -41.59 -36.68 -1.55
N ALA A 87 -41.16 -36.60 -2.81
CA ALA A 87 -42.04 -36.50 -3.96
C ALA A 87 -42.37 -37.87 -4.60
N ASP A 88 -41.95 -38.97 -3.97
CA ASP A 88 -42.19 -40.35 -4.43
C ASP A 88 -41.79 -40.60 -5.90
N ARG A 89 -40.69 -40.00 -6.36
CA ARG A 89 -40.29 -39.96 -7.78
C ARG A 89 -39.50 -41.20 -8.25
N LEU A 90 -39.43 -42.25 -7.44
CA LEU A 90 -38.69 -43.46 -7.79
C LEU A 90 -39.48 -44.30 -8.80
N LYS A 91 -38.77 -45.00 -9.69
CA LYS A 91 -39.43 -45.89 -10.65
C LYS A 91 -40.02 -47.09 -9.92
N TYR A 92 -41.35 -47.22 -9.97
CA TYR A 92 -42.10 -48.36 -9.46
C TYR A 92 -42.40 -49.35 -10.58
N THR A 93 -42.21 -50.65 -10.31
CA THR A 93 -42.52 -51.71 -11.30
C THR A 93 -44.03 -51.92 -11.47
N LYS A 94 -44.83 -51.58 -10.46
CA LYS A 94 -46.31 -51.70 -10.45
C LYS A 94 -46.90 -50.61 -9.54
N SER A 95 -48.10 -50.09 -9.86
CA SER A 95 -48.80 -49.06 -9.06
C SER A 95 -49.13 -49.48 -7.61
N GLY A 96 -49.15 -50.79 -7.37
CA GLY A 96 -49.42 -51.41 -6.06
C GLY A 96 -48.23 -51.43 -5.09
N TYR A 97 -47.05 -50.91 -5.43
CA TYR A 97 -45.89 -50.91 -4.53
C TYR A 97 -45.55 -49.49 -4.08
N GLN A 98 -44.87 -49.40 -2.94
CA GLN A 98 -44.27 -48.17 -2.43
C GLN A 98 -42.83 -48.44 -1.97
N ARG A 99 -42.02 -47.39 -1.86
CA ARG A 99 -40.65 -47.51 -1.35
C ARG A 99 -40.67 -47.80 0.15
N LYS A 100 -40.03 -48.91 0.55
CA LYS A 100 -39.77 -49.26 1.95
C LYS A 100 -38.53 -48.55 2.50
N ALA A 101 -37.40 -48.65 1.80
CA ALA A 101 -36.15 -48.01 2.22
C ALA A 101 -35.15 -47.88 1.06
N ILE A 102 -34.24 -46.90 1.16
CA ILE A 102 -33.05 -46.86 0.30
C ILE A 102 -31.93 -47.62 1.01
N VAL A 103 -31.34 -48.59 0.32
CA VAL A 103 -30.38 -49.55 0.91
C VAL A 103 -29.10 -49.68 0.08
N GLY A 104 -28.91 -48.85 -0.93
CA GLY A 104 -27.69 -48.87 -1.73
C GLY A 104 -27.56 -47.68 -2.66
N PHE A 105 -26.35 -47.47 -3.17
CA PHE A 105 -26.08 -46.53 -4.25
C PHE A 105 -24.89 -46.95 -5.09
N LYS A 106 -24.92 -46.57 -6.35
CA LYS A 106 -23.80 -46.61 -7.30
C LYS A 106 -23.37 -45.19 -7.59
N ILE A 107 -22.08 -44.90 -7.44
CA ILE A 107 -21.50 -43.60 -7.76
C ILE A 107 -20.48 -43.74 -8.89
N CYS A 108 -20.63 -42.90 -9.92
CA CYS A 108 -19.67 -42.73 -11.00
C CYS A 108 -18.99 -41.37 -10.84
N ILE A 109 -17.66 -41.37 -10.65
CA ILE A 109 -16.86 -40.16 -10.44
C ILE A 109 -16.05 -39.87 -11.70
N TYR A 110 -16.23 -38.66 -12.23
CA TYR A 110 -15.52 -38.13 -13.37
C TYR A 110 -14.51 -37.10 -12.86
N HIS A 111 -13.25 -37.52 -12.76
CA HIS A 111 -12.17 -36.57 -12.52
C HIS A 111 -11.99 -35.68 -13.76
N ARG A 112 -11.73 -34.39 -13.54
CA ARG A 112 -11.19 -33.54 -14.60
C ARG A 112 -9.84 -34.13 -14.99
N ALA A 113 -9.72 -34.65 -16.22
CA ALA A 113 -8.42 -34.77 -16.84
C ALA A 113 -7.90 -33.33 -16.98
N MET A 114 -6.96 -32.94 -16.13
CA MET A 114 -6.03 -31.89 -16.55
C MET A 114 -5.35 -32.49 -17.77
N LEU A 115 -5.55 -31.88 -18.94
CA LEU A 115 -4.79 -32.22 -20.14
C LEU A 115 -3.33 -32.31 -19.72
N SER A 116 -2.69 -33.44 -20.01
CA SER A 116 -1.24 -33.53 -19.81
C SER A 116 -0.60 -32.42 -20.66
N PHE A 117 0.51 -31.84 -20.20
CA PHE A 117 1.18 -30.82 -21.00
C PHE A 117 1.47 -31.34 -22.41
N ASP A 118 1.79 -32.63 -22.52
CA ASP A 118 2.04 -33.32 -23.79
C ASP A 118 0.82 -33.25 -24.74
N ASP A 119 -0.40 -33.39 -24.22
CA ASP A 119 -1.63 -33.24 -25.01
C ASP A 119 -1.84 -31.79 -25.49
N LEU A 120 -1.56 -30.81 -24.62
CA LEU A 120 -1.67 -29.38 -24.96
C LEU A 120 -0.65 -28.97 -26.01
N GLU A 121 0.59 -29.43 -25.84
CA GLU A 121 1.70 -29.12 -26.73
C GLU A 121 1.47 -29.70 -28.12
N GLU A 122 0.95 -30.93 -28.20
CA GLU A 122 0.63 -31.56 -29.48
C GLU A 122 -0.60 -30.95 -30.15
N TYR A 123 -1.62 -30.58 -29.36
CA TYR A 123 -2.85 -29.96 -29.88
C TYR A 123 -2.61 -28.54 -30.40
N PHE A 124 -1.88 -27.72 -29.64
CA PHE A 124 -1.62 -26.32 -29.98
C PHE A 124 -0.33 -26.10 -30.78
N LYS A 125 0.50 -27.14 -30.96
CA LYS A 125 1.82 -27.05 -31.61
C LYS A 125 2.70 -25.98 -30.94
N LEU A 126 2.73 -26.01 -29.60
CA LEU A 126 3.51 -25.11 -28.74
C LEU A 126 4.35 -25.95 -27.78
N ALA A 127 5.58 -25.53 -27.46
CA ALA A 127 6.40 -26.12 -26.40
C ALA A 127 6.19 -25.36 -25.09
N ILE A 128 5.86 -26.05 -23.99
CA ILE A 128 5.56 -25.41 -22.70
C ILE A 128 6.70 -25.64 -21.72
N ASN A 129 7.51 -24.60 -21.50
CA ASN A 129 8.53 -24.60 -20.46
C ASN A 129 7.93 -24.18 -19.13
N VAL A 130 8.24 -24.93 -18.06
CA VAL A 130 7.75 -24.64 -16.71
C VAL A 130 8.93 -24.29 -15.81
N TYR A 131 8.83 -23.14 -15.16
CA TYR A 131 9.79 -22.64 -14.19
C TYR A 131 9.19 -22.66 -12.79
N THR A 132 10.04 -22.80 -11.79
CA THR A 132 9.77 -22.49 -10.39
C THR A 132 10.65 -21.33 -9.96
N HIS A 133 10.18 -20.57 -8.98
CA HIS A 133 10.96 -19.48 -8.39
C HIS A 133 10.85 -19.56 -6.87
N ASP A 134 11.99 -19.74 -6.22
CA ASP A 134 12.09 -19.66 -4.78
C ASP A 134 12.24 -18.19 -4.36
N ILE A 135 11.28 -17.68 -3.59
CA ILE A 135 11.22 -16.26 -3.21
C ILE A 135 12.36 -15.90 -2.25
N GLU A 136 12.75 -16.82 -1.37
CA GLU A 136 13.75 -16.54 -0.33
C GLU A 136 15.18 -16.51 -0.89
N SER A 137 15.54 -17.46 -1.73
CA SER A 137 16.86 -17.54 -2.37
C SER A 137 16.95 -16.78 -3.70
N GLY A 138 15.82 -16.33 -4.27
CA GLY A 138 15.75 -15.74 -5.61
C GLY A 138 16.08 -16.73 -6.73
N LYS A 139 16.17 -18.03 -6.41
CA LYS A 139 16.57 -19.06 -7.38
C LYS A 139 15.38 -19.45 -8.26
N THR A 140 15.45 -19.02 -9.51
CA THR A 140 14.65 -19.61 -10.61
C THR A 140 15.27 -20.91 -11.11
N GLU A 141 14.46 -21.96 -11.23
CA GLU A 141 14.82 -23.23 -11.85
C GLU A 141 13.83 -23.58 -12.96
N ARG A 142 14.32 -24.18 -14.06
CA ARG A 142 13.46 -24.74 -15.09
C ARG A 142 13.17 -26.20 -14.73
N ILE A 143 11.93 -26.49 -14.36
CA ILE A 143 11.51 -27.82 -13.90
C ILE A 143 10.94 -28.69 -15.03
N ARG A 144 10.59 -28.10 -16.17
CA ARG A 144 10.14 -28.82 -17.37
C ARG A 144 10.54 -28.07 -18.62
N GLN A 145 10.93 -28.83 -19.64
CA GLN A 145 11.20 -28.36 -20.98
C GLN A 145 10.78 -29.45 -21.97
N LEU A 146 10.25 -29.03 -23.11
CA LEU A 146 10.09 -29.90 -24.27
C LEU A 146 11.10 -29.45 -25.34
N GLU A 147 11.89 -30.38 -25.87
CA GLU A 147 12.83 -30.11 -26.95
C GLU A 147 12.19 -30.53 -28.28
N ASN A 148 11.65 -29.55 -29.01
CA ASN A 148 11.09 -29.75 -30.34
C ASN A 148 11.16 -28.44 -31.16
N ASN A 149 10.58 -28.45 -32.36
CA ASN A 149 10.56 -27.30 -33.27
C ASN A 149 9.31 -26.41 -33.10
N TYR A 150 8.57 -26.53 -32.00
CA TYR A 150 7.37 -25.72 -31.76
C TYR A 150 7.72 -24.38 -31.12
N ASP A 151 6.86 -23.38 -31.32
CA ASP A 151 6.99 -22.09 -30.64
C ASP A 151 6.87 -22.27 -29.12
N THR A 152 7.76 -21.63 -28.38
CA THR A 152 7.89 -21.86 -26.94
C THR A 152 7.10 -20.85 -26.12
N ILE A 153 6.30 -21.34 -25.18
CA ILE A 153 5.69 -20.56 -24.10
C ILE A 153 6.37 -20.87 -22.77
N ASN A 154 6.69 -19.83 -22.01
CA ASN A 154 7.32 -19.96 -20.70
C ASN A 154 6.27 -19.65 -19.61
N ILE A 155 6.11 -20.55 -18.65
CA ILE A 155 5.21 -20.35 -17.50
C ILE A 155 5.94 -20.53 -16.18
N LEU A 156 5.57 -19.73 -15.18
CA LEU A 156 6.01 -19.86 -13.80
C LEU A 156 4.93 -20.57 -12.99
N SER A 157 5.29 -21.70 -12.37
CA SER A 157 4.47 -22.40 -11.40
C SER A 157 4.73 -21.84 -10.01
N HIS A 158 3.71 -21.25 -9.38
CA HIS A 158 3.79 -20.70 -8.03
C HIS A 158 2.48 -20.91 -7.26
N GLU A 159 2.54 -21.53 -6.08
CA GLU A 159 1.38 -21.75 -5.19
C GLU A 159 0.09 -22.26 -5.90
N LYS A 160 0.22 -23.26 -6.78
CA LYS A 160 -0.87 -23.85 -7.59
C LYS A 160 -1.41 -22.94 -8.71
N HIS A 161 -0.75 -21.83 -9.00
CA HIS A 161 -1.02 -20.97 -10.13
C HIS A 161 0.04 -21.12 -11.22
N ALA A 162 -0.40 -20.97 -12.47
CA ALA A 162 0.49 -20.84 -13.63
C ALA A 162 0.46 -19.38 -14.09
N LEU A 163 1.63 -18.73 -14.13
CA LEU A 163 1.82 -17.34 -14.53
C LEU A 163 2.57 -17.33 -15.87
N TYR A 164 2.07 -16.57 -16.84
CA TYR A 164 2.75 -16.45 -18.14
C TYR A 164 3.98 -15.54 -18.03
N ILE A 165 5.14 -16.03 -18.45
CA ILE A 165 6.38 -15.28 -18.53
C ILE A 165 6.47 -14.66 -19.93
N LYS A 166 6.30 -13.34 -20.00
CA LYS A 166 6.34 -12.59 -21.26
C LYS A 166 7.72 -12.49 -21.88
N ASP A 167 8.73 -12.37 -21.03
CA ASP A 167 10.12 -12.18 -21.41
C ASP A 167 10.97 -13.06 -20.48
N ILE A 168 11.52 -14.12 -21.05
CA ILE A 168 12.29 -15.12 -20.31
C ILE A 168 13.67 -14.60 -19.93
N ASP A 169 14.29 -13.80 -20.78
CA ASP A 169 15.61 -13.23 -20.52
C ASP A 169 15.53 -12.23 -19.36
N MET A 170 14.49 -11.40 -19.33
CA MET A 170 14.21 -10.52 -18.19
C MET A 170 13.93 -11.32 -16.91
N PHE A 171 13.16 -12.42 -17.01
CA PHE A 171 12.84 -13.28 -15.86
C PHE A 171 14.05 -14.04 -15.30
N LEU A 172 15.01 -14.39 -16.16
CA LEU A 172 16.23 -15.12 -15.79
C LEU A 172 17.42 -14.21 -15.48
N SER A 173 17.37 -12.93 -15.83
CA SER A 173 18.43 -11.96 -15.52
C SER A 173 18.63 -11.84 -14.01
N LYS A 174 19.75 -12.41 -13.54
CA LYS A 174 19.96 -12.77 -12.12
C LYS A 174 21.08 -12.00 -11.41
N TYR A 175 21.62 -10.95 -12.02
CA TYR A 175 22.58 -10.11 -11.32
C TYR A 175 22.05 -8.69 -11.14
N GLN A 176 21.40 -8.46 -10.00
CA GLN A 176 21.17 -7.11 -9.50
C GLN A 176 22.49 -6.62 -8.90
N CYS A 177 23.23 -5.80 -9.64
CA CYS A 177 24.41 -5.13 -9.11
C CYS A 177 23.98 -4.26 -7.91
N PRO A 178 24.36 -4.57 -6.66
CA PRO A 178 23.87 -3.83 -5.51
C PRO A 178 24.76 -2.60 -5.32
N LYS A 179 24.33 -1.53 -6.00
CA LYS A 179 25.01 -0.24 -6.05
C LYS A 179 24.03 0.86 -5.69
N LEU A 180 24.51 1.94 -5.09
CA LEU A 180 23.70 3.09 -4.73
C LEU A 180 24.56 4.36 -4.77
N SER A 181 24.26 5.27 -5.69
CA SER A 181 24.83 6.62 -5.66
C SER A 181 23.87 7.57 -4.97
N ILE A 182 24.43 8.45 -4.14
CA ILE A 182 23.72 9.54 -3.48
C ILE A 182 24.55 10.82 -3.55
N CYS A 183 23.87 11.95 -3.63
CA CYS A 183 24.48 13.28 -3.54
C CYS A 183 23.57 14.14 -2.66
N ASP A 184 24.15 15.08 -1.92
CA ASP A 184 23.40 16.02 -1.08
C ASP A 184 23.65 17.48 -1.46
N SER A 185 22.68 18.34 -1.15
CA SER A 185 22.73 19.76 -1.50
C SER A 185 23.60 20.62 -0.59
N ILE A 186 24.17 20.08 0.49
CA ILE A 186 25.06 20.82 1.39
C ILE A 186 26.51 20.69 0.92
N THR A 187 26.96 19.47 0.69
CA THR A 187 28.35 19.18 0.31
C THR A 187 28.54 19.18 -1.20
N GLU A 188 27.48 18.90 -1.97
CA GLU A 188 27.53 18.59 -3.40
C GLU A 188 28.52 17.46 -3.76
N GLU A 189 28.85 16.61 -2.76
CA GLU A 189 29.69 15.44 -2.95
C GLU A 189 28.82 14.23 -3.34
N GLU A 190 29.17 13.61 -4.45
CA GLU A 190 28.69 12.29 -4.84
C GLU A 190 29.32 11.18 -3.97
N ARG A 191 28.53 10.16 -3.64
CA ARG A 191 28.99 8.93 -3.01
C ARG A 191 28.27 7.73 -3.61
N CYS A 192 29.03 6.87 -4.29
CA CYS A 192 28.57 5.57 -4.73
C CYS A 192 28.98 4.48 -3.72
N PHE A 193 28.00 3.85 -3.10
CA PHE A 193 28.19 2.62 -2.35
C PHE A 193 28.06 1.43 -3.30
N VAL A 194 28.98 0.47 -3.21
CA VAL A 194 28.85 -0.81 -3.90
C VAL A 194 29.10 -1.91 -2.88
N ASP A 195 28.16 -2.84 -2.79
CA ASP A 195 28.19 -3.94 -1.84
C ASP A 195 27.51 -5.15 -2.47
N ASN A 196 27.88 -6.39 -2.11
CA ASN A 196 27.18 -7.56 -2.63
C ASN A 196 25.94 -7.92 -1.77
N GLN A 197 25.78 -7.28 -0.60
CA GLN A 197 24.63 -7.44 0.29
C GLN A 197 23.73 -6.20 0.25
N PRO A 198 22.46 -6.32 -0.22
CA PRO A 198 21.51 -5.20 -0.25
C PRO A 198 21.28 -4.52 1.11
N ARG A 199 21.29 -5.29 2.21
CA ARG A 199 21.13 -4.75 3.57
C ARG A 199 22.28 -3.83 3.97
N GLU A 200 23.52 -4.23 3.69
CA GLU A 200 24.70 -3.42 4.00
C GLU A 200 24.73 -2.13 3.17
N LEU A 201 24.30 -2.22 1.91
CA LEU A 201 24.14 -1.06 1.04
C LEU A 201 23.14 -0.04 1.63
N LEU A 202 21.97 -0.51 2.08
CA LEU A 202 20.97 0.33 2.71
C LEU A 202 21.42 0.88 4.06
N ALA A 203 22.14 0.09 4.85
CA ALA A 203 22.73 0.54 6.12
C ALA A 203 23.71 1.70 5.87
N LYS A 204 24.62 1.57 4.89
CA LYS A 204 25.54 2.64 4.47
C LYS A 204 24.78 3.89 4.00
N MET A 205 23.73 3.72 3.19
CA MET A 205 22.86 4.82 2.76
C MET A 205 22.23 5.54 3.96
N PHE A 206 21.66 4.81 4.93
CA PHE A 206 20.99 5.41 6.08
C PHE A 206 21.96 6.09 7.05
N VAL A 207 23.15 5.53 7.25
CA VAL A 207 24.21 6.20 8.01
C VAL A 207 24.57 7.53 7.36
N TYR A 208 24.70 7.54 6.03
CA TYR A 208 24.96 8.77 5.29
C TYR A 208 23.82 9.78 5.44
N ILE A 209 22.57 9.37 5.19
CA ILE A 209 21.38 10.23 5.32
C ILE A 209 21.30 10.83 6.73
N LYS A 210 21.48 10.03 7.78
CA LYS A 210 21.46 10.52 9.18
C LYS A 210 22.54 11.58 9.44
N SER A 211 23.73 11.43 8.85
CA SER A 211 24.78 12.43 8.96
C SER A 211 24.40 13.76 8.30
N ILE A 212 23.68 13.70 7.16
CA ILE A 212 23.18 14.89 6.46
C ILE A 212 22.01 15.51 7.21
N VAL A 213 21.07 14.71 7.73
CA VAL A 213 19.97 15.17 8.60
C VAL A 213 20.51 16.00 9.76
N ALA A 214 21.54 15.53 10.46
CA ALA A 214 22.14 16.26 11.59
C ALA A 214 22.70 17.62 11.15
N LYS A 215 23.37 17.68 9.98
CA LYS A 215 23.89 18.93 9.41
C LYS A 215 22.76 19.89 9.00
N VAL A 216 21.75 19.40 8.27
CA VAL A 216 20.59 20.19 7.81
C VAL A 216 19.84 20.74 9.02
N PHE A 217 19.58 19.91 10.02
CA PHE A 217 18.84 20.33 11.20
C PHE A 217 19.59 21.44 11.97
N LYS A 218 20.91 21.29 12.17
CA LYS A 218 21.74 22.34 12.77
C LYS A 218 21.68 23.64 11.97
N TYR A 219 21.85 23.57 10.65
CA TYR A 219 21.76 24.73 9.77
C TYR A 219 20.39 25.42 9.88
N ASN A 220 19.30 24.65 9.86
CA ASN A 220 17.94 25.16 9.95
C ASN A 220 17.65 25.82 11.31
N ILE A 221 18.09 25.22 12.42
CA ILE A 221 17.91 25.83 13.74
C ILE A 221 18.64 27.17 13.83
N VAL A 222 19.89 27.25 13.38
CA VAL A 222 20.64 28.52 13.36
C VAL A 222 19.95 29.54 12.46
N LYS A 223 19.55 29.14 11.24
CA LYS A 223 18.88 30.02 10.28
C LYS A 223 17.56 30.59 10.80
N TYR A 224 16.78 29.80 11.53
CA TYR A 224 15.44 30.17 12.00
C TYR A 224 15.39 30.50 13.50
N GLU A 225 16.53 30.58 14.20
CA GLU A 225 16.59 30.72 15.65
C GLU A 225 15.76 31.90 16.16
N THR A 226 15.95 33.08 15.56
CA THR A 226 15.21 34.29 15.95
C THR A 226 13.70 34.11 15.84
N LEU A 227 13.23 33.42 14.80
CA LEU A 227 11.81 33.15 14.59
C LEU A 227 11.29 32.13 15.60
N ILE A 228 12.03 31.04 15.83
CA ILE A 228 11.67 29.99 16.79
C ILE A 228 11.53 30.61 18.20
N ARG A 229 12.48 31.44 18.62
CA ARG A 229 12.44 32.14 19.91
C ARG A 229 11.20 33.04 20.02
N LYS A 230 10.87 33.81 18.97
CA LYS A 230 9.65 34.65 18.93
C LYS A 230 8.36 33.81 19.03
N ILE A 231 8.31 32.65 18.37
CA ILE A 231 7.17 31.73 18.45
C ILE A 231 7.00 31.21 19.87
N ILE A 232 8.10 30.79 20.52
CA ILE A 232 8.08 30.32 21.91
C ILE A 232 7.63 31.44 22.85
N GLU A 233 8.13 32.65 22.67
CA GLU A 233 7.74 33.79 23.50
C GLU A 233 6.24 34.09 23.37
N ALA A 234 5.73 34.17 22.15
CA ALA A 234 4.33 34.47 21.87
C ALA A 234 3.38 33.36 22.34
N HIS A 235 3.68 32.09 22.03
CA HIS A 235 2.73 30.99 22.19
C HIS A 235 3.05 30.05 23.36
N GLY A 236 4.30 30.01 23.80
CA GLY A 236 4.77 29.04 24.79
C GLY A 236 4.74 27.60 24.28
N LEU A 237 5.47 26.73 24.98
CA LEU A 237 5.57 25.30 24.71
C LEU A 237 4.53 24.53 25.52
N THR A 238 3.25 24.71 25.18
CA THR A 238 2.14 24.10 25.91
C THR A 238 2.02 22.61 25.59
N GLY A 239 2.04 21.76 26.62
CA GLY A 239 1.82 20.32 26.46
C GLY A 239 2.94 19.57 25.73
N MET A 240 4.12 20.19 25.66
CA MET A 240 5.34 19.54 25.20
C MET A 240 5.87 18.58 26.28
N ASP A 241 6.37 17.42 25.85
CA ASP A 241 7.09 16.49 26.70
C ASP A 241 8.58 16.89 26.67
N ILE A 242 8.97 17.72 27.63
CA ILE A 242 10.35 18.20 27.77
C ILE A 242 11.03 17.30 28.81
N PRO A 243 12.15 16.63 28.48
CA PRO A 243 12.84 15.75 29.42
C PRO A 243 13.12 16.44 30.76
N GLY A 244 12.63 15.84 31.85
CA GLY A 244 12.83 16.36 33.21
C GLY A 244 11.92 17.53 33.62
N ALA A 245 11.01 17.98 32.76
CA ALA A 245 10.06 19.05 33.07
C ALA A 245 8.64 18.50 33.37
N PRO A 246 7.87 19.11 34.29
CA PRO A 246 6.48 18.72 34.54
C PRO A 246 5.59 18.72 33.28
N LEU A 247 4.90 17.60 33.03
CA LEU A 247 3.89 17.52 31.97
C LEU A 247 2.71 18.46 32.24
N GLY A 248 2.10 18.97 31.17
CA GLY A 248 0.90 19.83 31.25
C GLY A 248 1.17 21.30 31.58
N THR A 249 2.45 21.69 31.73
CA THR A 249 2.87 23.07 31.94
C THR A 249 3.19 23.76 30.61
N THR A 250 2.98 25.07 30.54
CA THR A 250 3.41 25.89 29.39
C THR A 250 4.72 26.58 29.72
N TYR A 251 5.77 26.26 28.96
CA TYR A 251 7.10 26.86 29.12
C TYR A 251 7.31 28.04 28.16
N LYS A 252 8.00 29.08 28.63
CA LYS A 252 8.34 30.30 27.89
C LYS A 252 9.84 30.38 27.66
N LEU A 253 10.28 31.38 26.89
CA LEU A 253 11.68 31.52 26.52
C LEU A 253 12.58 31.71 27.74
N LYS A 254 12.09 32.40 28.78
CA LYS A 254 12.79 32.55 30.06
C LYS A 254 13.16 31.22 30.72
N ASP A 255 12.26 30.23 30.66
CA ASP A 255 12.46 28.94 31.32
C ASP A 255 13.54 28.15 30.57
N ILE A 256 13.54 28.24 29.24
CA ILE A 256 14.56 27.63 28.37
C ILE A 256 15.92 28.27 28.62
N ASN A 257 16.00 29.60 28.67
CA ASN A 257 17.24 30.31 28.96
C ASN A 257 17.78 29.92 30.35
N GLN A 258 16.91 29.84 31.35
CA GLN A 258 17.27 29.37 32.68
C GLN A 258 17.82 27.94 32.65
N TRP A 259 17.21 27.02 31.91
CA TRP A 259 17.74 25.65 31.79
C TRP A 259 19.10 25.59 31.09
N ILE A 260 19.36 26.50 30.15
CA ILE A 260 20.67 26.62 29.51
C ILE A 260 21.70 27.16 30.52
N GLU A 261 21.35 28.18 31.29
CA GLU A 261 22.19 28.74 32.35
C GLU A 261 22.49 27.73 33.47
N GLU A 262 21.51 26.89 33.82
CA GLU A 262 21.64 25.78 34.76
C GLU A 262 22.44 24.59 34.20
N GLY A 263 22.82 24.63 32.91
CA GLY A 263 23.58 23.56 32.25
C GLY A 263 22.78 22.30 31.93
N LYS A 264 21.43 22.33 32.02
CA LYS A 264 20.57 21.22 31.57
C LYS A 264 20.63 21.02 30.06
N TYR A 265 20.83 22.12 29.34
CA TYR A 265 21.09 22.13 27.90
C TYR A 265 22.34 22.98 27.64
N SER A 266 23.25 22.47 26.81
CA SER A 266 24.50 23.15 26.47
C SER A 266 24.29 24.39 25.58
N SER A 267 23.19 24.44 24.84
CA SER A 267 22.84 25.53 23.94
C SER A 267 21.35 25.49 23.57
N PHE A 268 20.87 26.55 22.91
CA PHE A 268 19.52 26.55 22.36
C PHE A 268 19.32 25.48 21.28
N PHE A 269 20.37 25.18 20.50
CA PHE A 269 20.33 24.08 19.54
C PHE A 269 20.16 22.72 20.23
N ASP A 270 20.93 22.48 21.30
CA ASP A 270 20.85 21.25 22.09
C ASP A 270 19.45 21.04 22.69
N PHE A 271 18.87 22.11 23.22
CA PHE A 271 17.45 22.11 23.60
C PHE A 271 16.55 21.67 22.43
N CYS A 272 16.61 22.37 21.29
CA CYS A 272 15.79 22.07 20.12
C CYS A 272 15.94 20.61 19.62
N ASP A 273 17.16 20.06 19.62
CA ASP A 273 17.38 18.67 19.19
C ASP A 273 16.74 17.67 20.13
N GLN A 274 16.93 17.84 21.45
CA GLN A 274 16.38 16.93 22.45
C GLN A 274 14.84 16.96 22.48
N VAL A 275 14.20 18.09 22.17
CA VAL A 275 12.72 18.19 22.15
C VAL A 275 12.08 18.00 20.77
N SER A 276 12.87 17.73 19.73
CA SER A 276 12.37 17.61 18.34
C SER A 276 11.45 16.39 18.08
N GLY A 277 11.38 15.42 19.00
CA GLY A 277 10.61 14.17 18.84
C GLY A 277 9.10 14.28 19.07
N THR A 278 8.59 15.34 19.69
CA THR A 278 7.22 15.41 20.21
C THR A 278 6.18 15.92 19.19
N ARG A 279 5.79 15.10 18.20
CA ARG A 279 4.88 15.49 17.08
C ARG A 279 3.46 15.95 17.42
N LYS A 280 3.01 15.73 18.67
CA LYS A 280 1.62 15.98 19.06
C LYS A 280 1.31 17.48 19.19
N THR A 281 2.33 18.33 19.27
CA THR A 281 2.19 19.79 19.38
C THR A 281 2.56 20.48 18.06
N ASP A 282 2.08 21.72 17.87
CA ASP A 282 2.43 22.48 16.66
C ASP A 282 3.92 22.85 16.62
N TYR A 283 4.55 23.07 17.78
CA TYR A 283 6.00 23.22 17.87
C TYR A 283 6.74 21.95 17.44
N GLY A 284 6.29 20.78 17.89
CA GLY A 284 6.88 19.51 17.47
C GLY A 284 6.77 19.25 15.97
N LYS A 285 5.63 19.62 15.35
CA LYS A 285 5.48 19.56 13.88
C LYS A 285 6.45 20.52 13.17
N LEU A 286 6.66 21.72 13.72
CA LEU A 286 7.65 22.67 13.19
C LEU A 286 9.07 22.10 13.30
N MET A 287 9.46 21.56 14.45
CA MET A 287 10.79 20.95 14.63
C MET A 287 11.00 19.76 13.69
N GLN A 288 9.97 18.92 13.53
CA GLN A 288 9.97 17.85 12.54
C GLN A 288 10.20 18.39 11.13
N LEU A 289 9.52 19.46 10.72
CA LEU A 289 9.72 20.05 9.40
C LEU A 289 11.16 20.54 9.20
N LEU A 290 11.78 21.10 10.24
CA LEU A 290 13.18 21.56 10.18
C LEU A 290 14.19 20.41 10.18
N LYS A 291 13.82 19.24 10.71
CA LYS A 291 14.68 18.04 10.83
C LYS A 291 14.53 17.09 9.64
N GLN A 292 13.34 17.00 9.05
CA GLN A 292 13.04 16.01 8.01
C GLN A 292 13.67 16.41 6.66
N VAL A 293 14.56 15.56 6.14
CA VAL A 293 15.25 15.79 4.86
C VAL A 293 14.53 15.06 3.70
N PRO A 294 14.22 15.73 2.58
CA PRO A 294 13.70 15.06 1.40
C PRO A 294 14.80 14.23 0.71
N VAL A 295 14.54 12.94 0.50
CA VAL A 295 15.39 12.02 -0.25
C VAL A 295 14.74 11.79 -1.60
N LEU A 296 15.36 12.28 -2.66
CA LEU A 296 14.76 12.35 -3.99
C LEU A 296 15.28 11.20 -4.85
N GLY A 297 14.35 10.52 -5.52
CA GLY A 297 14.64 9.56 -6.59
C GLY A 297 13.93 9.95 -7.88
N PHE A 298 14.33 9.37 -9.01
CA PHE A 298 13.68 9.58 -10.30
C PHE A 298 13.07 8.27 -10.79
N ASN A 299 11.73 8.20 -10.81
CA ASN A 299 10.97 6.96 -11.11
C ASN A 299 11.25 5.82 -10.11
N SER A 300 11.79 6.16 -8.93
CA SER A 300 12.12 5.22 -7.86
C SER A 300 10.90 4.54 -7.25
N GLY A 301 9.74 5.20 -7.26
CA GLY A 301 8.49 4.63 -6.77
C GLY A 301 8.02 3.41 -7.56
N LYS A 302 8.37 3.36 -8.85
CA LYS A 302 8.05 2.26 -9.76
C LYS A 302 9.20 1.25 -9.84
N TYR A 303 10.45 1.71 -9.76
CA TYR A 303 11.63 0.88 -9.96
C TYR A 303 12.37 0.60 -8.65
N ASP A 304 13.23 1.51 -8.20
CA ASP A 304 14.18 1.28 -7.09
C ASP A 304 13.51 0.74 -5.83
N ILE A 305 12.43 1.38 -5.36
CA ILE A 305 11.72 0.99 -4.14
C ILE A 305 11.16 -0.43 -4.25
N ASN A 306 10.70 -0.86 -5.43
CA ASN A 306 10.19 -2.22 -5.60
C ASN A 306 11.29 -3.28 -5.53
N LEU A 307 12.54 -2.93 -5.87
CA LEU A 307 13.70 -3.79 -5.73
C LEU A 307 14.14 -3.91 -4.27
N ILE A 308 14.14 -2.81 -3.52
CA ILE A 308 14.71 -2.76 -2.17
C ILE A 308 13.68 -2.84 -1.03
N LYS A 309 12.37 -2.81 -1.29
CA LYS A 309 11.32 -2.65 -0.25
C LYS A 309 11.45 -3.61 0.94
N ASN A 310 11.84 -4.87 0.71
CA ASN A 310 11.94 -5.86 1.77
C ASN A 310 13.00 -5.44 2.79
N ASP A 311 14.21 -5.16 2.33
CA ASP A 311 15.31 -4.73 3.20
C ASP A 311 15.16 -3.27 3.66
N LEU A 312 14.53 -2.41 2.85
CA LEU A 312 14.28 -1.01 3.16
C LEU A 312 13.44 -0.85 4.43
N PHE A 313 12.32 -1.55 4.53
CA PHE A 313 11.46 -1.46 5.72
C PHE A 313 12.09 -2.15 6.94
N SER A 314 12.88 -3.20 6.73
CA SER A 314 13.69 -3.80 7.80
C SER A 314 14.74 -2.82 8.35
N ALA A 315 15.43 -2.08 7.48
CA ALA A 315 16.44 -1.10 7.88
C ALA A 315 15.84 0.17 8.52
N LEU A 316 14.64 0.58 8.07
CA LEU A 316 13.93 1.71 8.66
C LEU A 316 13.40 1.40 10.07
N GLY A 317 12.88 0.19 10.26
CA GLY A 317 12.15 -0.21 11.45
C GLY A 317 10.72 0.34 11.47
N THR A 318 9.85 -0.35 12.20
CA THR A 318 8.42 0.01 12.34
C THR A 318 8.21 1.30 13.10
N ASP A 319 9.10 1.61 14.05
CA ASP A 319 8.93 2.74 14.97
C ASP A 319 9.33 4.09 14.35
N ASN A 320 10.11 4.06 13.25
CA ASN A 320 10.54 5.26 12.53
C ASN A 320 9.63 5.61 11.34
N THR A 321 8.79 4.68 10.88
CA THR A 321 7.95 4.89 9.70
C THR A 321 6.66 5.62 10.07
N VAL A 322 6.44 6.78 9.44
CA VAL A 322 5.35 7.70 9.77
C VAL A 322 4.13 7.48 8.91
N SER A 323 4.36 7.37 7.60
CA SER A 323 3.32 7.28 6.60
C SER A 323 3.90 6.83 5.28
N VAL A 324 3.17 5.97 4.59
CA VAL A 324 3.49 5.51 3.24
C VAL A 324 2.30 5.85 2.34
N ILE A 325 2.57 6.51 1.21
CA ILE A 325 1.55 6.87 0.20
C ILE A 325 1.88 6.11 -1.09
N LYS A 326 0.89 5.39 -1.61
CA LYS A 326 1.02 4.55 -2.81
C LYS A 326 -0.18 4.74 -3.73
N ASN A 327 0.05 5.04 -5.01
CA ASN A 327 -1.01 5.13 -6.03
C ASN A 327 -0.48 5.09 -7.50
N PRO A 328 -0.51 3.95 -8.21
CA PRO A 328 -0.33 2.59 -7.70
C PRO A 328 1.13 2.34 -7.26
N ASN A 329 2.07 3.24 -7.58
CA ASN A 329 3.47 3.20 -7.20
C ASN A 329 3.72 3.94 -5.89
N TYR A 330 4.86 3.71 -5.23
CA TYR A 330 5.21 4.45 -4.01
C TYR A 330 5.48 5.92 -4.36
N MET A 331 4.65 6.82 -3.83
CA MET A 331 4.80 8.27 -4.04
C MET A 331 5.62 8.90 -2.92
N CYS A 332 5.47 8.39 -1.69
CA CYS A 332 6.14 8.91 -0.52
C CYS A 332 6.33 7.82 0.53
N ILE A 333 7.52 7.73 1.11
CA ILE A 333 7.80 6.99 2.35
C ILE A 333 8.36 8.01 3.34
N ALA A 334 7.57 8.39 4.34
CA ALA A 334 7.98 9.38 5.33
C ALA A 334 8.44 8.69 6.62
N ALA A 335 9.61 9.10 7.10
CA ALA A 335 10.19 8.74 8.40
C ALA A 335 10.26 9.96 9.34
N ASN A 336 10.79 9.80 10.56
CA ASN A 336 11.02 10.90 11.51
C ASN A 336 11.91 12.00 10.92
N ASP A 337 13.00 11.58 10.30
CA ASP A 337 14.16 12.38 9.92
C ASP A 337 14.33 12.52 8.41
N MET A 338 13.57 11.77 7.61
CA MET A 338 13.61 11.89 6.16
C MET A 338 12.26 11.64 5.49
N LYS A 339 12.14 12.04 4.24
CA LYS A 339 10.97 11.82 3.39
C LYS A 339 11.42 11.40 2.00
N MET A 340 11.31 10.10 1.70
CA MET A 340 11.63 9.59 0.36
C MET A 340 10.52 9.96 -0.61
N LEU A 341 10.87 10.63 -1.70
CA LEU A 341 9.97 11.17 -2.72
C LEU A 341 10.48 10.82 -4.11
N ASP A 342 9.55 10.72 -5.05
CA ASP A 342 9.85 10.46 -6.46
C ASP A 342 9.54 11.70 -7.30
N ILE A 343 10.57 12.27 -7.92
CA ILE A 343 10.49 13.48 -8.76
C ILE A 343 9.58 13.28 -9.97
N SER A 344 9.39 12.04 -10.44
CA SER A 344 8.44 11.76 -11.53
C SER A 344 7.00 12.16 -11.20
N ASN A 345 6.63 12.28 -9.91
CA ASN A 345 5.32 12.78 -9.48
C ASN A 345 5.17 14.30 -9.56
N TYR A 346 6.27 15.02 -9.79
CA TYR A 346 6.32 16.49 -9.82
C TYR A 346 6.49 17.04 -11.24
N VAL A 347 6.61 16.16 -12.24
CA VAL A 347 6.82 16.51 -13.65
C VAL A 347 5.74 15.86 -14.52
N PRO A 348 5.56 16.32 -15.77
CA PRO A 348 4.61 15.70 -16.68
C PRO A 348 4.89 14.20 -16.88
N ALA A 349 3.82 13.40 -16.99
CA ALA A 349 3.93 11.96 -17.21
C ALA A 349 4.77 11.66 -18.47
N GLY A 350 5.60 10.61 -18.39
CA GLY A 350 6.50 10.22 -19.48
C GLY A 350 7.76 11.08 -19.62
N THR A 351 8.00 12.04 -18.72
CA THR A 351 9.28 12.78 -18.70
C THR A 351 10.42 11.83 -18.33
N SER A 352 11.38 11.66 -19.24
CA SER A 352 12.61 10.90 -18.97
C SER A 352 13.59 11.73 -18.14
N TYR A 353 14.53 11.06 -17.48
CA TYR A 353 15.59 11.73 -16.71
C TYR A 353 16.42 12.70 -17.57
N SER A 354 16.78 12.29 -18.78
CA SER A 354 17.49 13.17 -19.74
C SER A 354 16.66 14.41 -20.11
N LYS A 355 15.36 14.26 -20.37
CA LYS A 355 14.46 15.39 -20.68
C LYS A 355 14.27 16.29 -19.46
N TYR A 356 14.24 15.71 -18.27
CA TYR A 356 14.23 16.45 -17.02
C TYR A 356 15.47 17.34 -16.95
N LEU A 357 16.69 16.79 -16.99
CA LEU A 357 17.93 17.57 -16.92
C LEU A 357 18.03 18.64 -18.02
N SER A 358 17.69 18.30 -19.27
CA SER A 358 17.80 19.26 -20.38
C SER A 358 16.84 20.45 -20.23
N THR A 359 15.72 20.27 -19.54
CA THR A 359 14.80 21.37 -19.21
C THR A 359 15.44 22.38 -18.25
N TYR A 360 16.33 21.94 -17.36
CA TYR A 360 17.00 22.82 -16.39
C TYR A 360 18.31 23.41 -16.92
N PHE A 361 19.06 22.64 -17.71
CA PHE A 361 20.42 23.01 -18.11
C PHE A 361 20.60 23.28 -19.60
N GLY A 362 19.56 23.11 -20.42
CA GLY A 362 19.66 23.26 -21.88
C GLY A 362 20.37 22.10 -22.59
N GLY A 363 20.68 21.02 -21.88
CA GLY A 363 21.43 19.87 -22.39
C GLY A 363 22.96 20.06 -22.30
N CYS A 364 23.70 19.08 -22.81
CA CYS A 364 25.16 19.20 -22.92
C CYS A 364 25.51 20.21 -24.03
N GLN A 365 26.31 21.23 -23.70
CA GLN A 365 26.78 22.25 -24.64
C GLN A 365 28.27 22.09 -25.03
N CYS A 366 28.89 20.97 -24.68
CA CYS A 366 30.30 20.78 -24.98
C CYS A 366 30.50 20.41 -26.46
N ASP A 367 31.49 21.03 -27.10
CA ASP A 367 31.78 20.82 -28.52
C ASP A 367 32.45 19.45 -28.81
N ASP A 368 33.21 18.93 -27.83
CA ASP A 368 33.90 17.63 -27.92
C ASP A 368 33.11 16.53 -27.19
N LYS A 369 32.45 15.67 -27.97
CA LYS A 369 31.65 14.53 -27.49
C LYS A 369 32.46 13.48 -26.73
N ILE A 370 33.75 13.35 -27.03
CA ILE A 370 34.62 12.34 -26.42
C ILE A 370 35.14 12.86 -25.09
N ARG A 371 35.65 14.11 -25.05
CA ARG A 371 36.39 14.64 -23.89
C ARG A 371 35.58 15.50 -22.93
N TRP A 372 34.28 15.68 -23.13
CA TRP A 372 33.50 16.50 -22.22
C TRP A 372 33.32 15.87 -20.82
N VAL A 373 33.39 16.72 -19.79
CA VAL A 373 33.29 16.37 -18.36
C VAL A 373 32.22 17.19 -17.62
N CYS A 374 31.32 17.87 -18.34
CA CYS A 374 30.32 18.78 -17.76
C CYS A 374 29.24 18.10 -16.88
N GLY A 375 29.25 16.77 -16.78
CA GLY A 375 28.31 16.00 -15.98
C GLY A 375 26.90 15.85 -16.58
N LEU A 376 26.59 16.53 -17.69
CA LEU A 376 25.28 16.44 -18.38
C LEU A 376 25.27 15.46 -19.57
N GLY A 377 26.40 14.83 -19.84
CA GLY A 377 26.55 13.82 -20.87
C GLY A 377 26.08 12.44 -20.40
N LYS A 378 25.72 11.56 -21.35
CA LYS A 378 25.33 10.19 -21.05
C LYS A 378 26.54 9.38 -20.59
N GLY A 379 26.45 8.76 -19.42
CA GLY A 379 27.40 7.72 -18.99
C GLY A 379 27.21 6.44 -19.81
N ILE A 380 28.30 5.70 -20.04
CA ILE A 380 28.29 4.46 -20.80
C ILE A 380 28.80 3.34 -19.88
N PHE A 381 28.04 2.25 -19.78
CA PHE A 381 28.37 1.13 -18.91
C PHE A 381 27.99 -0.21 -19.54
N CYS A 382 28.81 -1.24 -19.30
CA CYS A 382 28.67 -2.58 -19.86
C CYS A 382 27.79 -3.49 -18.96
N TYR A 383 26.49 -3.22 -18.87
CA TYR A 383 25.59 -3.93 -17.94
C TYR A 383 25.62 -5.45 -18.08
N GLU A 384 25.54 -5.94 -19.31
CA GLU A 384 25.45 -7.37 -19.60
C GLU A 384 26.77 -8.11 -19.36
N TYR A 385 27.88 -7.37 -19.23
CA TYR A 385 29.17 -7.93 -18.87
C TYR A 385 29.25 -8.27 -17.38
N ILE A 386 28.40 -7.67 -16.55
CA ILE A 386 28.39 -7.89 -15.10
C ILE A 386 27.56 -9.13 -14.79
N THR A 387 28.19 -10.29 -14.91
CA THR A 387 27.59 -11.60 -14.60
C THR A 387 27.65 -11.95 -13.12
N ASP A 388 28.63 -11.39 -12.40
CA ASP A 388 28.87 -11.63 -10.98
C ASP A 388 29.67 -10.46 -10.36
N PHE A 389 29.69 -10.36 -9.03
CA PHE A 389 30.34 -9.26 -8.32
C PHE A 389 31.86 -9.19 -8.56
N SER A 390 32.52 -10.34 -8.81
CA SER A 390 33.96 -10.37 -9.01
C SER A 390 34.40 -9.69 -10.31
N VAL A 391 33.52 -9.61 -11.32
CA VAL A 391 33.78 -8.87 -12.56
C VAL A 391 34.15 -7.40 -12.28
N LEU A 392 33.53 -6.78 -11.27
CA LEU A 392 33.80 -5.38 -10.92
C LEU A 392 35.25 -5.15 -10.47
N SER A 393 35.93 -6.18 -9.95
CA SER A 393 37.34 -6.09 -9.53
C SER A 393 38.35 -6.17 -10.67
N ARG A 394 37.91 -6.49 -11.90
CA ARG A 394 38.81 -6.57 -13.06
C ARG A 394 39.41 -5.20 -13.36
N THR A 395 40.70 -5.20 -13.70
CA THR A 395 41.52 -3.98 -13.82
C THR A 395 41.74 -3.51 -15.26
N GLN A 396 41.20 -4.23 -16.23
CA GLN A 396 41.30 -3.88 -17.65
C GLN A 396 40.02 -3.23 -18.13
N ILE A 397 40.16 -2.32 -19.10
CA ILE A 397 39.01 -1.72 -19.77
C ILE A 397 38.20 -2.82 -20.47
N PRO A 398 36.86 -2.87 -20.32
CA PRO A 398 36.08 -3.88 -20.99
C PRO A 398 36.17 -3.72 -22.51
N PRO A 399 36.23 -4.82 -23.29
CA PRO A 399 36.29 -4.73 -24.74
C PRO A 399 35.01 -4.13 -25.34
N GLN A 400 35.10 -3.46 -26.50
CA GLN A 400 33.97 -2.75 -27.12
C GLN A 400 32.70 -3.61 -27.26
N SER A 401 32.85 -4.88 -27.63
CA SER A 401 31.74 -5.81 -27.88
C SER A 401 30.86 -6.08 -26.65
N VAL A 402 31.35 -5.81 -25.44
CA VAL A 402 30.57 -6.07 -24.21
C VAL A 402 29.70 -4.90 -23.76
N PHE A 403 29.72 -3.80 -24.53
CA PHE A 403 28.84 -2.65 -24.34
C PHE A 403 27.59 -2.70 -25.23
N ASP A 404 27.48 -3.71 -26.10
CA ASP A 404 26.29 -3.93 -26.92
C ASP A 404 25.09 -4.28 -26.02
N SER A 405 23.91 -3.78 -26.37
CA SER A 405 22.67 -4.01 -25.61
C SER A 405 21.81 -5.02 -26.36
N LYS A 406 21.61 -6.21 -25.78
CA LYS A 406 20.66 -7.22 -26.26
C LYS A 406 19.23 -6.74 -26.08
N LEU A 407 18.94 -6.01 -25.00
CA LEU A 407 17.59 -5.48 -24.71
C LEU A 407 17.07 -4.57 -25.84
N THR A 408 17.95 -3.73 -26.40
CA THR A 408 17.59 -2.80 -27.48
C THR A 408 18.07 -3.24 -28.85
N GLY A 409 18.85 -4.33 -28.94
CA GLY A 409 19.49 -4.79 -30.17
C GLY A 409 20.49 -3.78 -30.75
N THR A 410 21.04 -2.89 -29.94
CA THR A 410 21.91 -1.79 -30.40
C THR A 410 23.37 -2.06 -30.07
N LYS A 411 24.26 -1.77 -31.02
CA LYS A 411 25.71 -1.79 -30.81
C LYS A 411 26.22 -0.44 -30.33
N ILE A 412 27.31 -0.46 -29.55
CA ILE A 412 28.00 0.79 -29.17
C ILE A 412 28.69 1.41 -30.40
N SER A 413 28.65 2.74 -30.50
CA SER A 413 29.38 3.45 -31.55
C SER A 413 30.89 3.49 -31.27
N HIS A 414 31.70 3.75 -32.30
CA HIS A 414 33.15 3.93 -32.10
C HIS A 414 33.44 5.14 -31.20
N GLU A 415 32.75 6.27 -31.43
CA GLU A 415 32.88 7.50 -30.62
C GLU A 415 32.55 7.26 -29.14
N ASP A 416 31.48 6.52 -28.85
CA ASP A 416 31.09 6.17 -27.49
C ASP A 416 32.12 5.28 -26.80
N TYR A 417 32.75 4.36 -27.53
CA TYR A 417 33.81 3.52 -26.96
C TYR A 417 35.11 4.30 -26.73
N GLU A 418 35.48 5.21 -27.64
CA GLU A 418 36.60 6.13 -27.42
C GLU A 418 36.37 7.03 -26.20
N ARG A 419 35.12 7.43 -25.95
CA ARG A 419 34.75 8.13 -24.71
C ARG A 419 35.00 7.27 -23.47
N VAL A 420 34.65 5.98 -23.48
CA VAL A 420 34.94 5.07 -22.36
C VAL A 420 36.45 4.99 -22.09
N LYS A 421 37.28 4.88 -23.14
CA LYS A 421 38.76 4.89 -22.99
C LYS A 421 39.26 6.18 -22.37
N PHE A 422 38.80 7.32 -22.89
CA PHE A 422 39.18 8.63 -22.38
C PHE A 422 38.84 8.78 -20.89
N VAL A 423 37.62 8.45 -20.46
CA VAL A 423 37.23 8.63 -19.05
C VAL A 423 37.95 7.65 -18.13
N TRP A 424 38.24 6.44 -18.60
CA TRP A 424 39.02 5.46 -17.84
C TRP A 424 40.42 6.00 -17.51
N GLU A 425 41.10 6.56 -18.50
CA GLU A 425 42.43 7.17 -18.33
C GLU A 425 42.35 8.48 -17.54
N HIS A 426 41.43 9.37 -17.90
CA HIS A 426 41.29 10.70 -17.30
C HIS A 426 40.94 10.63 -15.80
N CYS A 427 40.05 9.72 -15.41
CA CYS A 427 39.67 9.50 -14.02
C CYS A 427 40.64 8.56 -13.28
N ASN A 428 41.71 8.08 -13.94
CA ASN A 428 42.68 7.12 -13.39
C ASN A 428 42.00 5.88 -12.78
N MET A 429 41.05 5.31 -13.52
CA MET A 429 40.27 4.15 -13.09
C MET A 429 41.17 2.92 -12.98
N LYS A 430 41.06 2.20 -11.87
CA LYS A 430 41.84 1.00 -11.58
C LYS A 430 41.07 -0.28 -11.85
N SER A 431 39.74 -0.19 -11.95
CA SER A 431 38.85 -1.32 -12.06
C SER A 431 37.51 -0.98 -12.72
N ILE A 432 36.78 -2.01 -13.15
CA ILE A 432 35.40 -1.87 -13.64
C ILE A 432 34.48 -1.26 -12.56
N MET A 433 34.79 -1.47 -11.28
CA MET A 433 34.13 -0.82 -10.16
C MET A 433 34.23 0.72 -10.24
N ASP A 434 35.40 1.26 -10.59
CA ASP A 434 35.58 2.72 -10.71
C ASP A 434 34.75 3.27 -11.87
N LEU A 435 34.67 2.54 -12.99
CA LEU A 435 33.79 2.88 -14.10
C LEU A 435 32.31 2.86 -13.71
N LEU A 436 31.91 1.87 -12.90
CA LEU A 436 30.55 1.79 -12.35
C LEU A 436 30.24 2.99 -11.46
N ILE A 437 31.13 3.34 -10.55
CA ILE A 437 30.99 4.48 -9.63
C ILE A 437 30.82 5.77 -10.44
N TRP A 438 31.75 6.04 -11.35
CA TRP A 438 31.68 7.21 -12.24
C TRP A 438 30.37 7.27 -13.03
N TYR A 439 29.95 6.14 -13.60
CA TYR A 439 28.71 6.04 -14.37
C TYR A 439 27.49 6.46 -13.53
N ASN A 440 27.35 5.96 -12.29
CA ASN A 440 26.20 6.30 -11.46
C ASN A 440 26.28 7.72 -10.89
N ASP A 441 27.48 8.21 -10.61
CA ASP A 441 27.68 9.53 -10.03
C ASP A 441 27.29 10.67 -10.99
N LEU A 442 27.38 10.43 -12.30
CA LEU A 442 26.84 11.31 -13.34
C LEU A 442 25.33 11.57 -13.20
N ASP A 443 24.56 10.63 -12.64
CA ASP A 443 23.10 10.76 -12.52
C ASP A 443 22.67 11.46 -11.21
N VAL A 444 23.51 11.60 -10.20
CA VAL A 444 23.09 12.18 -8.91
C VAL A 444 23.44 13.66 -8.76
N LYS A 445 24.61 14.09 -9.24
CA LYS A 445 25.06 15.47 -9.05
C LYS A 445 24.23 16.48 -9.86
N PRO A 446 23.98 16.29 -11.17
CA PRO A 446 23.09 17.16 -11.92
C PRO A 446 21.65 17.12 -11.39
N PHE A 447 21.23 15.97 -10.83
CA PHE A 447 19.88 15.80 -10.30
C PHE A 447 19.61 16.65 -9.06
N VAL A 448 20.56 16.71 -8.13
CA VAL A 448 20.48 17.60 -6.95
C VAL A 448 20.50 19.07 -7.37
N LYS A 449 21.25 19.43 -8.43
CA LYS A 449 21.29 20.80 -8.95
C LYS A 449 20.03 21.19 -9.73
N ALA A 450 19.39 20.22 -10.38
CA ALA A 450 18.16 20.38 -11.15
C ALA A 450 16.93 20.46 -10.23
N GLN A 451 16.91 21.43 -9.32
CA GLN A 451 15.77 21.69 -8.44
C GLN A 451 15.27 23.12 -8.66
N ARG A 452 13.95 23.26 -8.85
CA ARG A 452 13.29 24.56 -8.98
C ARG A 452 12.35 24.81 -7.83
N GLU A 453 12.35 26.05 -7.38
CA GLU A 453 11.35 26.60 -6.47
C GLU A 453 10.05 26.98 -7.22
N LEU A 454 9.52 26.09 -8.08
CA LEU A 454 8.35 26.32 -8.95
C LEU A 454 7.14 26.87 -8.18
N PHE A 455 6.97 26.44 -6.94
CA PHE A 455 5.83 26.76 -6.09
C PHE A 455 6.12 27.83 -5.03
N LYS A 456 7.35 28.36 -4.97
CA LYS A 456 7.71 29.39 -3.98
C LYS A 456 6.95 30.70 -4.16
N ARG A 457 6.57 31.04 -5.39
CA ARG A 457 5.68 32.19 -5.65
C ARG A 457 4.30 32.09 -5.00
N PHE A 458 3.93 30.90 -4.52
CA PHE A 458 2.69 30.62 -3.80
C PHE A 458 2.94 30.32 -2.31
N ASP A 459 4.14 30.63 -1.80
CA ASP A 459 4.57 30.34 -0.42
C ASP A 459 4.44 28.86 -0.05
N LEU A 460 4.67 27.96 -1.02
CA LEU A 460 4.68 26.51 -0.83
C LEU A 460 6.08 25.95 -1.03
N ASP A 461 6.49 25.08 -0.10
CA ASP A 461 7.66 24.24 -0.26
C ASP A 461 7.28 22.97 -1.03
N MET A 462 7.95 22.73 -2.16
CA MET A 462 7.57 21.66 -3.08
C MET A 462 7.56 20.27 -2.42
N PHE A 463 8.47 19.99 -1.50
CA PHE A 463 8.67 18.65 -0.93
C PHE A 463 8.02 18.47 0.43
N ALA A 464 7.89 19.55 1.20
CA ALA A 464 7.15 19.55 2.44
C ALA A 464 5.64 19.58 2.20
N ASP A 465 5.17 20.48 1.32
CA ASP A 465 3.74 20.75 1.16
C ASP A 465 3.00 19.75 0.28
N GLY A 466 3.69 19.04 -0.61
CA GLY A 466 3.05 18.09 -1.52
C GLY A 466 3.92 16.87 -1.78
N VAL A 467 3.26 15.77 -2.12
CA VAL A 467 3.90 14.53 -2.61
C VAL A 467 3.78 14.38 -4.12
N SER A 468 3.17 15.37 -4.79
CA SER A 468 2.96 15.39 -6.24
C SER A 468 2.61 16.79 -6.74
N PHE A 469 2.79 17.01 -8.03
CA PHE A 469 2.40 18.24 -8.71
C PHE A 469 0.89 18.53 -8.60
N PRO A 470 -0.03 17.56 -8.80
CA PRO A 470 -1.45 17.78 -8.56
C PRO A 470 -1.78 18.19 -7.12
N GLY A 471 -1.13 17.60 -6.12
CA GLY A 471 -1.36 17.95 -4.72
C GLY A 471 -0.92 19.37 -4.38
N LEU A 472 0.20 19.83 -4.93
CA LEU A 472 0.64 21.23 -4.81
C LEU A 472 -0.29 22.18 -5.55
N SER A 473 -0.72 21.80 -6.76
CA SER A 473 -1.66 22.60 -7.56
C SER A 473 -3.01 22.76 -6.87
N GLU A 474 -3.49 21.71 -6.19
CA GLU A 474 -4.69 21.76 -5.36
C GLU A 474 -4.55 22.77 -4.20
N LYS A 475 -3.39 22.81 -3.53
CA LYS A 475 -3.10 23.81 -2.48
C LYS A 475 -3.11 25.23 -3.04
N VAL A 476 -2.50 25.47 -4.20
CA VAL A 476 -2.52 26.78 -4.87
C VAL A 476 -3.95 27.19 -5.22
N MET A 477 -4.74 26.27 -5.75
CA MET A 477 -6.17 26.49 -6.03
C MET A 477 -6.89 26.89 -4.75
N TYR A 478 -6.67 26.19 -3.64
CA TYR A 478 -7.28 26.54 -2.37
C TYR A 478 -6.83 27.90 -1.84
N GLN A 479 -5.55 28.25 -1.88
CA GLN A 479 -5.09 29.59 -1.48
C GLN A 479 -5.77 30.69 -2.31
N THR A 480 -5.86 30.48 -3.63
CA THR A 480 -6.43 31.46 -4.56
C THR A 480 -7.94 31.60 -4.38
N CYS A 481 -8.66 30.49 -4.25
CA CYS A 481 -10.12 30.49 -4.14
C CYS A 481 -10.60 30.83 -2.71
N PHE A 482 -9.89 30.40 -1.67
CA PHE A 482 -10.34 30.60 -0.29
C PHE A 482 -10.00 31.97 0.27
N SER A 483 -9.02 32.68 -0.29
CA SER A 483 -8.68 34.06 0.13
C SER A 483 -9.86 35.03 0.00
N LYS A 484 -10.78 34.76 -0.94
CA LYS A 484 -11.99 35.55 -1.19
C LYS A 484 -13.19 35.11 -0.35
N LEU A 485 -13.08 34.01 0.41
CA LEU A 485 -14.18 33.52 1.24
C LEU A 485 -14.23 34.27 2.58
N THR A 486 -15.41 34.81 2.89
CA THR A 486 -15.66 35.41 4.20
C THR A 486 -15.61 34.34 5.28
N LYS A 487 -14.59 34.38 6.14
CA LYS A 487 -14.50 33.47 7.29
C LYS A 487 -15.68 33.74 8.24
N PRO A 488 -16.34 32.71 8.79
CA PRO A 488 -17.34 32.90 9.82
C PRO A 488 -16.76 33.68 11.00
N SER A 489 -17.51 34.66 11.51
CA SER A 489 -17.11 35.40 12.70
C SER A 489 -16.86 34.45 13.87
N ARG A 490 -15.72 34.64 14.56
CA ARG A 490 -15.39 33.91 15.80
C ARG A 490 -15.64 34.76 17.04
N LYS A 491 -16.43 35.84 16.92
CA LYS A 491 -16.79 36.69 18.05
C LYS A 491 -17.66 35.88 19.04
N PRO A 492 -17.24 35.75 20.32
CA PRO A 492 -18.02 35.02 21.33
C PRO A 492 -19.49 35.47 21.37
N ALA A 493 -20.41 34.55 21.59
CA ALA A 493 -21.81 34.90 21.88
C ALA A 493 -21.98 35.26 23.37
N ALA A 494 -23.16 35.78 23.73
CA ALA A 494 -23.52 35.98 25.13
C ALA A 494 -23.52 34.65 25.88
N SER A 495 -23.08 34.67 27.15
CA SER A 495 -23.06 33.48 28.00
C SER A 495 -24.47 33.06 28.41
N PHE A 496 -24.75 31.77 28.37
CA PHE A 496 -26.00 31.18 28.86
C PHE A 496 -25.75 29.74 29.34
N ASN A 497 -26.67 29.22 30.15
CA ASN A 497 -26.67 27.82 30.58
C ASN A 497 -27.41 26.94 29.56
N PHE A 498 -26.92 25.73 29.36
CA PHE A 498 -27.55 24.77 28.47
C PHE A 498 -29.00 24.51 28.90
N PRO A 499 -29.98 24.55 27.98
CA PRO A 499 -31.39 24.40 28.33
C PRO A 499 -31.70 23.02 28.89
N GLU A 500 -32.24 22.98 30.11
CA GLU A 500 -32.50 21.73 30.83
C GLU A 500 -33.49 20.82 30.10
N HIS A 501 -34.54 21.37 29.49
CA HIS A 501 -35.50 20.59 28.70
C HIS A 501 -34.84 19.84 27.52
N ARG A 502 -33.80 20.40 26.89
CA ARG A 502 -33.05 19.72 25.83
C ARG A 502 -32.18 18.61 26.39
N TYR A 503 -31.54 18.86 27.53
CA TYR A 503 -30.75 17.85 28.24
C TYR A 503 -31.60 16.62 28.59
N LEU A 504 -32.79 16.83 29.16
CA LEU A 504 -33.74 15.75 29.47
C LEU A 504 -34.17 14.99 28.20
N GLY A 505 -34.43 15.70 27.10
CA GLY A 505 -34.78 15.08 25.81
C GLY A 505 -33.69 14.14 25.27
N TYR A 506 -32.40 14.39 25.54
CA TYR A 506 -31.32 13.50 25.11
C TYR A 506 -31.27 12.20 25.92
N ILE A 507 -31.64 12.24 27.20
CA ILE A 507 -31.76 11.04 28.05
C ILE A 507 -32.82 10.11 27.47
N GLU A 508 -34.00 10.66 27.15
CA GLU A 508 -35.09 9.90 26.54
C GLU A 508 -34.72 9.36 25.16
N GLN A 509 -34.05 10.18 24.34
CA GLN A 509 -33.62 9.79 23.00
C GLN A 509 -32.69 8.57 23.04
N ASP A 510 -31.70 8.56 23.94
CA ASP A 510 -30.75 7.45 24.03
C ASP A 510 -31.35 6.22 24.69
N LYS A 511 -32.26 6.40 25.67
CA LYS A 511 -33.05 5.30 26.23
C LYS A 511 -33.88 4.61 25.14
N LYS A 512 -34.56 5.37 24.28
CA LYS A 512 -35.39 4.82 23.17
C LYS A 512 -34.55 4.10 22.11
N ALA A 513 -33.31 4.53 21.90
CA ALA A 513 -32.41 3.97 20.91
C ALA A 513 -31.44 2.90 21.48
N GLU A 514 -31.66 2.47 22.73
CA GLU A 514 -30.81 1.49 23.44
C GLU A 514 -29.31 1.88 23.48
N ARG A 515 -29.03 3.17 23.67
CA ARG A 515 -27.67 3.71 23.79
C ARG A 515 -27.34 4.09 25.22
N GLN A 516 -26.06 3.95 25.60
CA GLN A 516 -25.56 4.41 26.90
C GLN A 516 -25.55 5.94 27.00
N PHE A 517 -26.15 6.46 28.07
CA PHE A 517 -26.12 7.88 28.43
C PHE A 517 -25.23 8.08 29.67
N ALA A 518 -24.22 8.95 29.57
CA ALA A 518 -23.31 9.29 30.66
C ALA A 518 -22.88 10.76 30.59
N MET A 519 -23.69 11.62 29.97
CA MET A 519 -23.41 13.04 29.80
C MET A 519 -23.97 13.85 30.96
N THR A 520 -23.25 14.87 31.43
CA THR A 520 -23.74 15.77 32.49
C THR A 520 -24.08 17.17 31.96
N ILE A 521 -25.09 17.83 32.56
CA ILE A 521 -25.43 19.22 32.22
C ILE A 521 -24.27 20.19 32.54
N LYS A 522 -23.48 19.87 33.58
CA LYS A 522 -22.25 20.58 33.93
C LYS A 522 -21.24 20.52 32.77
N HIS A 523 -21.01 19.34 32.21
CA HIS A 523 -20.12 19.17 31.07
C HIS A 523 -20.59 19.95 29.83
N LEU A 524 -21.89 20.01 29.56
CA LEU A 524 -22.44 20.82 28.47
C LEU A 524 -22.16 22.32 28.66
N ASN A 525 -22.28 22.83 29.88
CA ASN A 525 -21.95 24.22 30.20
C ASN A 525 -20.44 24.51 30.06
N GLU A 526 -19.58 23.58 30.51
CA GLU A 526 -18.13 23.67 30.30
C GLU A 526 -17.77 23.68 28.80
N LEU A 527 -18.43 22.85 27.99
CA LEU A 527 -18.24 22.83 26.55
C LEU A 527 -18.72 24.12 25.87
N LEU A 528 -19.84 24.69 26.30
CA LEU A 528 -20.32 25.99 25.83
C LEU A 528 -19.29 27.10 26.06
N GLN A 529 -18.73 27.17 27.27
CA GLN A 529 -17.68 28.13 27.62
C GLN A 529 -16.41 27.89 26.80
N LYS A 530 -15.93 26.64 26.70
CA LYS A 530 -14.76 26.26 25.89
C LYS A 530 -14.95 26.62 24.41
N GLN A 531 -16.16 26.49 23.88
CA GLN A 531 -16.51 26.84 22.49
C GLN A 531 -16.90 28.31 22.30
N LYS A 532 -16.77 29.16 23.33
CA LYS A 532 -17.14 30.59 23.27
C LYS A 532 -18.59 30.81 22.83
N TYR A 533 -19.48 29.88 23.18
CA TYR A 533 -20.90 29.89 22.81
C TYR A 533 -21.13 29.93 21.29
N LEU A 534 -20.22 29.32 20.52
CA LEU A 534 -20.32 29.17 19.07
C LEU A 534 -20.60 27.73 18.67
N CYS A 535 -21.35 27.56 17.59
CA CYS A 535 -21.56 26.26 16.96
C CYS A 535 -20.21 25.67 16.49
N GLY A 536 -19.86 24.46 16.95
CA GLY A 536 -18.63 23.75 16.59
C GLY A 536 -18.54 23.27 15.13
N LEU A 537 -19.55 23.57 14.31
CA LEU A 537 -19.65 23.20 12.90
C LEU A 537 -19.68 24.41 11.97
N CYS A 538 -20.47 25.44 12.27
CA CYS A 538 -20.63 26.62 11.41
C CYS A 538 -20.25 27.95 12.07
N TYR A 539 -19.83 27.94 13.34
CA TYR A 539 -19.45 29.12 14.11
C TYR A 539 -20.52 30.21 14.25
N CYS A 540 -21.79 29.93 13.97
CA CYS A 540 -22.85 30.87 14.33
C CYS A 540 -22.94 31.00 15.84
N GLN A 541 -23.29 32.21 16.30
CA GLN A 541 -23.57 32.47 17.71
C GLN A 541 -24.75 31.61 18.17
N LEU A 542 -24.58 30.97 19.32
CA LEU A 542 -25.61 30.13 19.92
C LEU A 542 -26.41 30.96 20.92
N SER A 543 -27.64 30.50 21.12
CA SER A 543 -28.60 30.97 22.11
C SER A 543 -29.28 29.77 22.74
N VAL A 544 -30.08 30.01 23.77
CA VAL A 544 -30.89 29.01 24.46
C VAL A 544 -31.79 28.23 23.46
N GLU A 545 -32.28 28.90 22.42
CA GLU A 545 -33.18 28.33 21.41
C GLU A 545 -32.43 27.55 20.32
N THR A 546 -31.18 27.90 20.05
CA THR A 546 -30.44 27.40 18.88
C THR A 546 -29.41 26.34 19.21
N VAL A 547 -29.04 26.19 20.49
CA VAL A 547 -28.04 25.23 20.96
C VAL A 547 -28.52 23.78 20.86
N SER A 548 -27.58 22.87 20.60
CA SER A 548 -27.77 21.42 20.60
C SER A 548 -26.49 20.73 21.07
N ALA A 549 -26.63 19.57 21.71
CA ALA A 549 -25.54 18.62 21.90
C ALA A 549 -25.52 17.66 20.69
N ASP A 550 -24.40 17.62 19.99
CA ASP A 550 -24.21 16.78 18.80
C ASP A 550 -23.19 15.67 19.08
N ARG A 551 -23.54 14.41 18.79
CA ARG A 551 -22.68 13.26 19.08
C ARG A 551 -21.52 13.17 18.09
N ILE A 552 -20.28 13.19 18.56
CA ILE A 552 -19.09 13.09 17.70
C ILE A 552 -19.10 11.74 16.95
N ASN A 553 -19.33 10.65 17.68
CA ASN A 553 -19.56 9.31 17.15
C ASN A 553 -21.04 8.93 17.30
N ASN A 554 -21.74 8.78 16.17
CA ASN A 554 -23.16 8.45 16.13
C ASN A 554 -23.49 7.02 16.62
N LYS A 555 -22.48 6.13 16.70
CA LYS A 555 -22.63 4.78 17.25
C LYS A 555 -22.67 4.75 18.77
N LEU A 556 -22.13 5.78 19.42
CA LEU A 556 -22.16 5.93 20.88
C LEU A 556 -23.32 6.85 21.27
N GLY A 557 -23.81 6.73 22.51
CA GLY A 557 -24.80 7.67 23.05
C GLY A 557 -24.17 9.00 23.50
N HIS A 558 -24.95 9.83 24.17
CA HIS A 558 -24.46 11.06 24.77
C HIS A 558 -23.65 10.72 26.04
N GLN A 559 -22.34 10.82 25.92
CA GLN A 559 -21.37 10.57 26.99
C GLN A 559 -20.39 11.73 27.03
N ASP A 560 -19.93 12.12 28.22
CA ASP A 560 -18.89 13.15 28.36
C ASP A 560 -17.65 12.75 27.53
N GLY A 561 -17.15 13.66 26.69
CA GLY A 561 -16.10 13.39 25.72
C GLY A 561 -16.55 12.92 24.31
N ASN A 562 -17.82 12.55 24.13
CA ASN A 562 -18.41 12.23 22.81
C ASN A 562 -19.32 13.35 22.27
N ILE A 563 -19.22 14.57 22.80
CA ILE A 563 -20.14 15.67 22.48
C ILE A 563 -19.42 16.85 21.85
N LEU A 564 -20.03 17.42 20.81
CA LEU A 564 -19.72 18.71 20.23
C LEU A 564 -20.94 19.62 20.40
N ILE A 565 -20.77 20.83 20.92
CA ILE A 565 -21.89 21.79 20.94
C ILE A 565 -22.08 22.32 19.52
N SER A 566 -23.29 22.19 18.97
CA SER A 566 -23.65 22.67 17.64
C SER A 566 -24.93 23.49 17.69
N CYS A 567 -25.25 24.19 16.59
CA CYS A 567 -26.60 24.69 16.41
C CYS A 567 -27.53 23.55 15.95
N THR A 568 -28.81 23.67 16.25
CA THR A 568 -29.86 22.73 15.83
C THR A 568 -29.85 22.49 14.32
N LYS A 569 -29.70 23.56 13.52
CA LYS A 569 -29.62 23.46 12.04
C LYS A 569 -28.48 22.56 11.58
N CYS A 570 -27.31 22.62 12.23
CA CYS A 570 -26.18 21.78 11.87
C CYS A 570 -26.37 20.34 12.34
N ASN A 571 -26.87 20.12 13.56
CA ASN A 571 -27.15 18.77 14.06
C ASN A 571 -28.17 18.06 13.15
N CYS A 572 -29.31 18.70 12.86
CA CYS A 572 -30.34 18.15 11.98
C CYS A 572 -29.83 17.89 10.56
N ALA A 573 -28.97 18.76 10.02
CA ALA A 573 -28.40 18.58 8.69
C ALA A 573 -27.32 17.49 8.65
N ARG A 574 -26.60 17.26 9.75
CA ARG A 574 -25.57 16.22 9.83
C ARG A 574 -26.18 14.83 9.89
N LYS A 575 -27.32 14.67 10.59
CA LYS A 575 -27.98 13.37 10.79
C LYS A 575 -26.98 12.33 11.33
N ASP A 576 -26.79 11.24 10.62
CA ASP A 576 -25.87 10.14 10.90
C ASP A 576 -24.49 10.31 10.21
N MET A 577 -24.31 11.34 9.39
CA MET A 577 -23.05 11.61 8.68
C MET A 577 -21.90 11.80 9.67
N ASN A 578 -20.77 11.17 9.38
CA ASN A 578 -19.54 11.36 10.16
C ASN A 578 -19.17 12.85 10.23
N LEU A 579 -18.78 13.30 11.43
CA LEU A 579 -18.44 14.69 11.72
C LEU A 579 -17.42 15.28 10.74
N LYS A 580 -16.39 14.49 10.37
CA LYS A 580 -15.31 14.91 9.46
C LYS A 580 -15.84 15.11 8.03
N ALA A 581 -16.67 14.18 7.56
CA ALA A 581 -17.31 14.27 6.25
C ALA A 581 -18.29 15.46 6.17
N PHE A 582 -19.06 15.72 7.22
CA PHE A 582 -20.00 16.84 7.25
C PHE A 582 -19.30 18.20 7.25
N ARG A 583 -18.19 18.33 8.00
CA ARG A 583 -17.33 19.52 7.95
C ARG A 583 -16.79 19.77 6.54
N PHE A 584 -16.34 18.72 5.86
CA PHE A 584 -15.90 18.80 4.48
C PHE A 584 -17.03 19.23 3.53
N GLN A 585 -18.23 18.65 3.66
CA GLN A 585 -19.40 19.03 2.85
C GLN A 585 -19.80 20.50 3.07
N LYS A 586 -19.76 21.00 4.31
CA LYS A 586 -20.03 22.41 4.62
C LYS A 586 -19.03 23.34 3.94
N LEU A 587 -17.76 22.96 3.94
CA LEU A 587 -16.69 23.69 3.27
C LEU A 587 -16.93 23.76 1.75
N LEU A 588 -17.31 22.63 1.13
CA LEU A 588 -17.68 22.57 -0.29
C LEU A 588 -18.92 23.43 -0.63
N ARG A 589 -19.95 23.47 0.23
CA ARG A 589 -21.13 24.30 -0.02
C ARG A 589 -20.82 25.80 0.02
N VAL A 590 -19.88 26.22 0.87
CA VAL A 590 -19.41 27.62 0.90
C VAL A 590 -18.69 27.96 -0.40
N LEU A 591 -17.88 27.04 -0.92
CA LEU A 591 -17.24 27.20 -2.23
C LEU A 591 -18.25 27.33 -3.36
N ILE A 592 -19.23 26.42 -3.44
CA ILE A 592 -20.22 26.42 -4.52
C ILE A 592 -21.01 27.74 -4.53
N LYS A 593 -21.51 28.21 -3.38
CA LYS A 593 -22.30 29.45 -3.28
C LYS A 593 -21.53 30.75 -3.55
N THR A 594 -20.20 30.70 -3.53
CA THR A 594 -19.38 31.91 -3.74
C THR A 594 -18.95 32.05 -5.20
N TYR A 595 -19.01 30.97 -5.97
CA TYR A 595 -18.54 30.92 -7.35
C TYR A 595 -19.62 30.54 -8.38
N TYR A 596 -20.81 30.17 -7.90
CA TYR A 596 -22.07 30.00 -8.64
C TYR A 596 -23.18 30.68 -7.83
#